data_AF-A0A5C1A848-F1
#
_entry.id   AF-A0A5C1A848-F1
#
_cell.length_a   1.000
_cell.length_b   1.000
_cell.length_c   1.000
_cell.angle_alpha   90.00
_cell.angle_beta   90.00
_cell.angle_gamma   90.00
#
_symmetry.space_group_name_H-M   'P 1'
#
loop_
_entity.id
_entity.type
_entity.pdbx_description
1 polymer ?
#
loop_
_entity_poly.entity_id
_entity_poly.type
_entity_poly.pdbx_seq_one_letter_code
_entity_poly.pdbx_strand_id
1 'polypeptide(L)'
;MIETRAHELLQAAYDRKEVAPFDFAAERWGDDALADGKTAADLLVSLRLARYADEGRTLLAVTNAGRYWALHGGFLAFLKEEPDKAAGANGGKGRNAEVEALRASYMALRLRTFWWTFGMSVTGFVIAIISLVVSLCYGEVPHRWK
;
A
#
# COMPACT_ATOMS: atom_id res chain seq x y z
N MET A 1 24.31 -11.14 10.24
CA MET A 1 25.11 -10.19 11.06
C MET A 1 24.37 -8.88 11.32
N ILE A 2 23.88 -8.18 10.28
CA ILE A 2 23.06 -6.96 10.44
C ILE A 2 21.80 -7.19 11.31
N GLU A 3 21.16 -8.36 11.20
CA GLU A 3 19.92 -8.67 11.93
C GLU A 3 20.14 -8.75 13.45
N THR A 4 21.25 -9.35 13.88
CA THR A 4 21.65 -9.41 15.30
C THR A 4 21.95 -8.01 15.83
N ARG A 5 22.60 -7.17 15.01
CA ARG A 5 22.88 -5.78 15.33
C ARG A 5 21.61 -4.92 15.42
N ALA A 6 20.67 -5.13 14.51
CA ALA A 6 19.35 -4.49 14.57
C ALA A 6 18.54 -4.95 15.79
N HIS A 7 18.68 -6.21 16.22
CA HIS A 7 18.10 -6.72 17.45
C HIS A 7 18.65 -5.99 18.69
N GLU A 8 19.98 -5.92 18.81
CA GLU A 8 20.64 -5.21 19.92
C GLU A 8 20.29 -3.72 19.92
N LEU A 9 20.26 -3.08 18.75
CA LEU A 9 19.89 -1.68 18.60
C LEU A 9 18.43 -1.42 19.00
N LEU A 10 17.50 -2.33 18.63
CA LEU A 10 16.09 -2.22 19.00
C LEU A 10 15.89 -2.39 20.51
N GLN A 11 16.60 -3.32 21.15
CA GLN A 11 16.58 -3.48 22.60
C GLN A 11 17.15 -2.26 23.32
N ALA A 12 18.31 -1.76 22.87
CA ALA A 12 18.92 -0.57 23.44
C ALA A 12 17.99 0.65 23.33
N ALA A 13 17.34 0.82 22.17
CA ALA A 13 16.38 1.89 21.94
C ALA A 13 15.10 1.72 22.79
N TYR A 14 14.70 0.48 23.09
CA TYR A 14 13.58 0.20 23.98
C TYR A 14 13.89 0.62 25.42
N ASP A 15 15.07 0.22 25.93
CA ASP A 15 15.48 0.47 27.31
C ASP A 15 15.77 1.96 27.56
N ARG A 16 16.48 2.61 26.63
CA ARG A 16 16.91 4.01 26.77
C ARG A 16 15.89 5.01 26.22
N LYS A 17 14.79 4.54 25.61
CA LYS A 17 13.76 5.30 24.87
C LYS A 17 14.26 5.99 23.59
N GLU A 18 15.47 6.54 23.63
CA GLU A 18 16.18 7.16 22.51
C GLU A 18 17.63 6.69 22.51
N VAL A 19 18.14 6.32 21.34
CA VAL A 19 19.53 5.86 21.17
C VAL A 19 20.13 6.49 19.92
N ALA A 20 21.36 6.98 20.06
CA ALA A 20 22.18 7.35 18.91
C ALA A 20 22.80 6.09 18.29
N PRO A 21 22.43 5.70 17.06
CA PRO A 21 22.90 4.44 16.47
C PRO A 21 24.40 4.40 16.22
N PHE A 22 25.00 5.56 15.94
CA PHE A 22 26.43 5.71 15.68
C PHE A 22 27.24 5.55 16.97
N ASP A 23 26.86 6.24 18.03
CA ASP A 23 27.52 6.15 19.34
C ASP A 23 27.38 4.74 19.92
N PHE A 24 26.18 4.14 19.79
CA PHE A 24 25.95 2.76 20.23
C PHE A 24 26.81 1.77 19.45
N ALA A 25 26.95 1.94 18.13
CA ALA A 25 27.80 1.09 17.30
C ALA A 25 29.29 1.23 17.69
N ALA A 26 29.76 2.45 17.92
CA ALA A 26 31.14 2.69 18.35
C ALA A 26 31.43 2.06 19.72
N GLU A 27 30.52 2.22 20.70
CA GLU A 27 30.65 1.64 22.04
C GLU A 27 30.59 0.11 22.03
N ARG A 28 29.69 -0.48 21.23
CA ARG A 28 29.38 -1.90 21.32
C ARG A 28 30.11 -2.79 20.32
N TRP A 29 30.38 -2.26 19.13
CA TRP A 29 30.93 -3.01 18.00
C TRP A 29 32.26 -2.45 17.47
N GLY A 30 32.71 -1.29 17.98
CA GLY A 30 33.95 -0.62 17.61
C GLY A 30 33.77 0.41 16.49
N ASP A 31 34.79 1.25 16.30
CA ASP A 31 34.75 2.40 15.36
C ASP A 31 34.52 2.00 13.90
N ASP A 32 34.97 0.81 13.49
CA ASP A 32 34.77 0.31 12.12
C ASP A 32 33.31 -0.10 11.83
N ALA A 33 32.45 -0.19 12.85
CA ALA A 33 31.07 -0.67 12.74
C ALA A 33 30.02 0.44 12.55
N LEU A 34 30.43 1.70 12.35
CA LEU A 34 29.52 2.84 12.14
C LEU A 34 28.60 2.63 10.92
N ALA A 35 29.13 2.07 9.82
CA ALA A 35 28.34 1.75 8.63
C ALA A 35 27.28 0.68 8.93
N ASP A 36 27.60 -0.28 9.79
CA ASP A 36 26.70 -1.33 10.22
C ASP A 36 25.61 -0.82 11.18
N GLY A 37 25.95 0.14 12.03
CA GLY A 37 24.98 0.87 12.85
C GLY A 37 23.97 1.64 12.02
N LYS A 38 24.42 2.33 10.98
CA LYS A 38 23.53 3.01 10.04
C LYS A 38 22.60 2.04 9.32
N THR A 39 23.15 0.96 8.75
CA THR A 39 22.34 -0.01 8.01
C THR A 39 21.32 -0.72 8.92
N ALA A 40 21.68 -1.03 10.16
CA ALA A 40 20.76 -1.56 11.16
C ALA A 40 19.65 -0.55 11.53
N ALA A 41 19.99 0.73 11.72
CA ALA A 41 19.01 1.78 12.01
C ALA A 41 18.04 1.99 10.84
N ASP A 42 18.56 2.09 9.61
CA ASP A 42 17.74 2.23 8.40
C ASP A 42 16.82 1.02 8.19
N LEU A 43 17.28 -0.19 8.52
CA LEU A 43 16.47 -1.42 8.50
C LEU A 43 15.29 -1.36 9.50
N LEU A 44 15.53 -0.92 10.74
CA LEU A 44 14.46 -0.78 11.74
C LEU A 44 13.45 0.30 11.34
N VAL A 45 13.90 1.36 10.69
CA VAL A 45 13.05 2.46 10.20
C VAL A 45 12.20 2.03 9.01
N SER A 46 12.78 1.31 8.04
CA SER A 46 12.02 0.81 6.88
C SER A 46 10.91 -0.14 7.31
N LEU A 47 11.18 -0.99 8.31
CA LEU A 47 10.23 -1.92 8.92
C LEU A 47 9.27 -1.26 9.92
N ARG A 48 9.35 0.07 10.12
CA ARG A 48 8.50 0.86 11.03
C ARG A 48 8.58 0.43 12.50
N LEU A 49 9.64 -0.27 12.89
CA LEU A 49 9.93 -0.64 14.27
C LEU A 49 10.56 0.52 15.04
N ALA A 50 11.28 1.39 14.33
CA ALA A 50 11.85 2.61 14.87
C ALA A 50 11.58 3.82 13.96
N ARG A 51 11.83 5.03 14.46
CA ARG A 51 11.81 6.27 13.70
C ARG A 51 13.00 7.13 14.11
N TYR A 52 13.53 7.92 13.17
CA TYR A 52 14.45 8.98 13.54
C TYR A 52 13.70 10.09 14.28
N ALA A 53 14.24 10.51 15.43
CA ALA A 53 13.68 11.57 16.26
C ALA A 53 14.09 12.96 15.77
N ASP A 54 15.18 13.05 15.01
CA ASP A 54 15.78 14.27 14.50
C ASP A 54 15.86 14.28 12.97
N GLU A 55 15.98 15.48 12.38
CA GLU A 55 16.20 15.64 10.93
C GLU A 55 17.58 15.14 10.50
N GLY A 56 18.55 15.15 11.42
CA GLY A 56 19.92 14.69 11.21
C GLY A 56 20.06 13.17 11.14
N ARG A 57 19.00 12.40 11.45
CA ARG A 57 19.02 10.93 11.54
C ARG A 57 20.09 10.41 12.49
N THR A 58 20.36 11.15 13.55
CA THR A 58 21.35 10.81 14.57
C THR A 58 20.73 10.14 15.79
N LEU A 59 19.44 10.34 16.04
CA LEU A 59 18.71 9.79 17.18
C LEU A 59 17.59 8.87 16.70
N LEU A 60 17.55 7.68 17.27
CA LEU A 60 16.56 6.66 16.97
C LEU A 60 15.62 6.47 18.15
N ALA A 61 14.32 6.60 17.90
CA ALA A 61 13.25 6.37 18.87
C ALA A 61 12.40 5.17 18.46
N VAL A 62 12.03 4.33 19.42
CA VAL A 62 11.23 3.11 19.16
C VAL A 62 9.75 3.46 18.98
N THR A 63 9.11 2.87 17.96
CA THR A 63 7.66 3.01 17.73
C THR A 63 6.85 2.07 18.64
N ASN A 64 5.53 2.22 18.70
CA ASN A 64 4.68 1.28 19.44
C ASN A 64 4.83 -0.17 18.93
N ALA A 65 5.02 -0.35 17.62
CA ALA A 65 5.27 -1.66 17.03
C ALA A 65 6.63 -2.22 17.47
N GLY A 66 7.69 -1.40 17.42
CA GLY A 66 9.00 -1.81 17.91
C GLY A 66 9.01 -2.17 19.39
N ARG A 67 8.24 -1.46 20.22
CA ARG A 67 8.10 -1.76 21.66
C ARG A 67 7.43 -3.11 21.91
N TYR A 68 6.39 -3.42 21.14
CA TYR A 68 5.74 -4.72 21.20
C TYR A 68 6.75 -5.84 20.89
N TRP A 69 7.46 -5.71 19.77
CA TRP A 69 8.42 -6.73 19.35
C TRP A 69 9.61 -6.84 20.28
N ALA A 70 10.13 -5.73 20.81
CA ALA A 70 11.20 -5.74 21.81
C ALA A 70 10.87 -6.63 23.02
N LEU A 71 9.61 -6.64 23.48
CA LEU A 71 9.12 -7.47 24.58
C LEU A 71 8.88 -8.95 24.19
N HIS A 72 8.58 -9.23 22.93
CA HIS A 72 8.17 -10.56 22.46
C HIS A 72 9.30 -11.34 21.77
N GLY A 73 10.56 -11.06 22.12
CA GLY A 73 11.74 -11.71 21.54
C GLY A 73 12.52 -10.86 20.53
N GLY A 74 12.21 -9.57 20.45
CA GLY A 74 12.92 -8.55 19.68
C GLY A 74 12.83 -8.72 18.17
N PHE A 75 13.81 -8.15 17.48
CA PHE A 75 13.86 -8.12 16.01
C PHE A 75 13.89 -9.52 15.37
N LEU A 76 14.49 -10.52 16.02
CA LEU A 76 14.58 -11.88 15.49
C LEU A 76 13.23 -12.61 15.53
N ALA A 77 12.41 -12.35 16.57
CA ALA A 77 11.05 -12.87 16.62
C ALA A 77 10.18 -12.23 15.53
N PHE A 78 10.33 -10.92 15.31
CA PHE A 78 9.68 -10.21 14.21
C PHE A 78 9.99 -10.84 12.84
N LEU A 79 11.26 -11.17 12.57
CA LEU A 79 11.64 -11.82 11.31
C LEU A 79 11.04 -13.22 11.14
N LYS A 80 10.84 -13.95 12.25
CA LYS A 80 10.25 -15.30 12.23
C LYS A 80 8.74 -15.27 11.96
N GLU A 81 8.03 -14.26 12.48
CA GLU A 81 6.57 -14.15 12.38
C GLU A 81 6.08 -13.30 11.20
N GLU A 82 6.84 -12.28 10.77
CA GLU A 82 6.48 -11.39 9.65
C GLU A 82 7.49 -11.40 8.47
N PRO A 83 7.95 -12.57 7.95
CA PRO A 83 8.83 -12.58 6.78
C PRO A 83 8.16 -11.97 5.53
N ASP A 84 6.84 -12.15 5.38
CA ASP A 84 6.09 -11.70 4.19
C ASP A 84 5.79 -10.18 4.17
N LYS A 85 5.72 -9.54 5.34
CA LYS A 85 5.47 -8.08 5.43
C LYS A 85 6.77 -7.27 5.35
N ALA A 86 7.88 -7.83 5.83
CA ALA A 86 9.20 -7.20 5.73
C ALA A 86 9.67 -7.08 4.26
N ALA A 87 9.31 -8.05 3.41
CA ALA A 87 9.57 -8.00 1.96
C ALA A 87 8.81 -6.86 1.24
N GLY A 88 7.75 -6.33 1.85
CA GLY A 88 6.98 -5.18 1.33
C GLY A 88 7.47 -3.81 1.81
N ALA A 89 8.44 -3.75 2.74
CA ALA A 89 8.81 -2.51 3.43
C ALA A 89 9.75 -1.58 2.63
N ASN A 90 10.39 -2.08 1.56
CA ASN A 90 11.38 -1.32 0.77
C ASN A 90 10.92 -0.96 -0.66
N GLY A 91 9.62 -0.96 -0.96
CA GLY A 91 9.16 -0.78 -2.33
C GLY A 91 7.73 -0.29 -2.48
N GLY A 92 7.49 0.98 -2.17
CA GLY A 92 6.30 1.70 -2.59
C GLY A 92 5.14 1.58 -1.61
N LYS A 93 4.30 2.63 -1.60
CA LYS A 93 2.94 2.68 -1.05
C LYS A 93 2.42 1.31 -0.66
N GLY A 94 1.98 1.14 0.59
CA GLY A 94 1.06 0.07 0.97
C GLY A 94 -0.20 0.16 0.11
N ARG A 95 -0.10 -0.36 -1.11
CA ARG A 95 -1.17 -0.71 -2.02
C ARG A 95 -1.72 -1.95 -1.37
N ASN A 96 -2.67 -1.73 -0.48
CA ASN A 96 -3.39 -2.79 0.19
C ASN A 96 -4.03 -3.62 -0.94
N ALA A 97 -3.44 -4.77 -1.28
CA ALA A 97 -3.74 -5.51 -2.50
C ALA A 97 -5.23 -5.86 -2.57
N GLU A 98 -5.85 -6.06 -1.41
CA GLU A 98 -7.29 -6.21 -1.24
C GLU A 98 -8.08 -4.96 -1.64
N VAL A 99 -7.63 -3.76 -1.23
CA VAL A 99 -8.27 -2.48 -1.60
C VAL A 99 -8.14 -2.20 -3.10
N GLU A 100 -7.05 -2.63 -3.72
CA GLU A 100 -6.87 -2.50 -5.17
C GLU A 100 -7.70 -3.51 -5.95
N ALA A 101 -7.80 -4.74 -5.46
CA ALA A 101 -8.72 -5.73 -5.99
C ALA A 101 -10.18 -5.27 -5.84
N LEU A 102 -10.54 -4.63 -4.72
CA LEU A 102 -11.84 -4.00 -4.50
C LEU A 102 -12.09 -2.82 -5.45
N ARG A 103 -11.08 -1.97 -5.68
CA ARG A 103 -11.19 -0.89 -6.68
C ARG A 103 -11.36 -1.45 -8.09
N ALA A 104 -10.58 -2.45 -8.47
CA ALA A 104 -10.64 -3.08 -9.79
C ALA A 104 -12.00 -3.75 -10.05
N SER A 105 -12.50 -4.52 -9.07
CA SER A 105 -13.81 -5.17 -9.15
C SER A 105 -14.96 -4.16 -9.22
N TYR A 106 -14.90 -3.08 -8.45
CA TYR A 106 -15.89 -2.00 -8.52
C TYR A 106 -15.85 -1.23 -9.85
N MET A 107 -14.65 -1.00 -10.41
CA MET A 107 -14.49 -0.38 -11.73
C MET A 107 -15.03 -1.27 -12.86
N ALA A 108 -14.79 -2.58 -12.78
CA ALA A 108 -15.34 -3.57 -13.72
C ALA A 108 -16.87 -3.62 -13.68
N LEU A 109 -17.45 -3.50 -12.47
CA LEU A 109 -18.90 -3.45 -12.31
C LEU A 109 -19.50 -2.19 -12.96
N ARG A 110 -18.89 -1.03 -12.75
CA ARG A 110 -19.31 0.23 -13.42
C ARG A 110 -19.24 0.13 -14.94
N LEU A 111 -18.17 -0.46 -15.49
CA LEU A 111 -18.07 -0.68 -16.93
C LEU A 111 -19.20 -1.57 -17.45
N ARG A 112 -19.53 -2.66 -16.76
CA ARG A 112 -20.63 -3.55 -17.16
C ARG A 112 -21.98 -2.84 -17.14
N THR A 113 -22.25 -2.04 -16.10
CA THR A 113 -23.49 -1.25 -16.03
C THR A 113 -23.55 -0.22 -17.16
N PHE A 114 -22.44 0.45 -17.46
CA PHE A 114 -22.34 1.38 -18.59
C PHE A 114 -22.66 0.70 -19.93
N TRP A 115 -22.07 -0.47 -20.19
CA TRP A 115 -22.33 -1.24 -21.41
C TRP A 115 -23.79 -1.70 -21.52
N TRP A 116 -24.42 -2.07 -20.40
CA TRP A 116 -25.85 -2.38 -20.37
C TRP A 116 -26.71 -1.16 -20.71
N THR A 117 -26.42 0.01 -20.12
CA THR A 117 -27.17 1.24 -20.41
C THR A 117 -26.96 1.74 -21.83
N PHE A 118 -25.74 1.61 -22.35
CA PHE A 118 -25.41 1.95 -23.73
C PHE A 118 -26.13 1.02 -24.71
N GLY A 119 -26.13 -0.29 -24.43
CA GLY A 119 -26.88 -1.28 -25.21
C GLY A 119 -28.37 -0.95 -25.27
N MET A 120 -29.01 -0.67 -24.12
CA MET A 120 -30.42 -0.28 -24.07
C MET A 120 -30.71 1.00 -24.87
N SER A 121 -29.80 1.99 -24.82
CA SER A 121 -29.93 3.21 -25.62
C SER A 121 -29.85 2.95 -27.12
N VAL A 122 -28.93 2.10 -27.57
CA VAL A 122 -28.78 1.73 -28.99
C VAL A 122 -30.01 0.96 -29.46
N THR A 123 -30.51 0.01 -28.65
CA THR A 123 -31.74 -0.72 -28.97
C THR A 123 -32.93 0.22 -29.12
N GLY A 124 -33.11 1.17 -28.19
CA GLY A 124 -34.18 2.17 -28.28
C GLY A 124 -34.06 3.05 -29.54
N PHE A 125 -32.84 3.44 -29.90
CA PHE A 125 -32.57 4.23 -31.10
C PHE A 125 -32.90 3.45 -32.39
N VAL A 126 -32.54 2.16 -32.45
CA VAL A 126 -32.87 1.30 -33.60
C VAL A 126 -34.38 1.12 -33.74
N ILE A 127 -35.09 0.90 -32.64
CA ILE A 127 -36.56 0.80 -32.64
C ILE A 127 -37.18 2.11 -33.16
N ALA A 128 -36.66 3.27 -32.74
CA ALA A 128 -37.13 4.57 -33.21
C ALA A 128 -36.91 4.75 -34.72
N ILE A 129 -35.75 4.35 -35.26
CA ILE A 129 -35.48 4.38 -36.71
C ILE A 129 -36.45 3.47 -37.45
N ILE A 130 -36.66 2.24 -36.99
CA ILE A 130 -37.59 1.31 -37.62
C ILE A 130 -39.01 1.89 -37.61
N SER A 131 -39.45 2.46 -36.49
CA SER A 131 -40.75 3.13 -36.39
C SER A 131 -40.88 4.31 -37.36
N LEU A 132 -39.82 5.11 -37.53
CA LEU A 132 -39.79 6.22 -38.48
C LEU A 132 -39.88 5.73 -39.93
N VAL A 133 -39.12 4.69 -40.29
CA VAL A 133 -39.13 4.11 -41.64
C VAL A 133 -40.50 3.51 -41.95
N VAL A 134 -41.09 2.76 -41.01
CA VAL A 134 -42.46 2.24 -41.16
C VAL A 134 -43.45 3.39 -41.33
N SER A 135 -43.33 4.46 -40.54
CA SER A 135 -44.19 5.65 -40.69
C SER A 135 -44.01 6.36 -42.03
N LEU A 136 -42.81 6.35 -42.63
CA LEU A 136 -42.55 6.95 -43.94
C LEU A 136 -43.05 6.08 -45.10
N CYS A 137 -42.92 4.76 -44.98
CA CYS A 137 -43.34 3.82 -46.02
C CYS A 137 -44.84 3.52 -46.02
N TYR A 138 -45.48 3.52 -44.84
CA TYR A 138 -46.92 3.25 -44.69
C TYR A 138 -47.73 4.48 -44.32
N GLY A 139 -47.08 5.63 -44.12
CA GLY A 139 -47.73 6.94 -44.00
C GLY A 139 -48.14 7.49 -45.37
N GLU A 140 -48.77 6.68 -46.22
CA GLU A 140 -49.58 7.23 -47.28
C GLU A 140 -50.79 7.90 -46.64
N VAL A 141 -50.82 9.22 -46.76
CA VAL A 141 -51.96 10.09 -46.46
C VAL A 141 -53.22 9.40 -46.97
N PRO A 142 -54.25 9.12 -46.13
CA PRO A 142 -55.53 8.74 -46.68
C PRO A 142 -56.03 9.92 -47.52
N HIS A 143 -55.91 9.77 -48.84
CA HIS A 143 -56.60 10.56 -49.84
C HIS A 143 -58.09 10.42 -49.57
N ARG A 144 -58.63 11.23 -48.66
CA ARG A 144 -60.07 11.47 -48.59
C ARG A 144 -60.42 12.42 -49.73
N TRP A 145 -60.89 11.80 -50.80
CA TRP A 145 -61.59 12.42 -51.91
C TRP A 145 -62.84 13.17 -51.46
N LYS A 146 -63.04 14.33 -52.11
CA LYS A 146 -64.29 15.11 -52.32
C LYS A 146 -65.01 15.69 -51.11
#